data_AF-A0A554WPX0-F1
#
_entry.id   AF-A0A554WPX0-F1
#
_cell.length_a   1.000
_cell.length_b   1.000
_cell.length_c   1.000
_cell.angle_alpha   90.00
_cell.angle_beta   90.00
_cell.angle_gamma   90.00
#
_symmetry.space_group_name_H-M   'P 1'
#
loop_
_entity.id
_entity.type
_entity.pdbx_description
1 polymer ?
#
loop_
_entity_poly.entity_id
_entity_poly.type
_entity_poly.pdbx_seq_one_letter_code
_entity_poly.pdbx_strand_id
1 'polypeptide(L)'
;MSDASTPGACATPPAGHPSGSRYRSEHQRDVVNRLKRIEGQVRALIEMVEAGRPCEDVAQQMSAARKAMDKAFFRMMACSVMESVAVADDQTLREVERSTRILEKYA
;
A
#
# COMPACT_ATOMS: atom_id res chain seq x y z
N MET A 1 -64.41 -10.00 0.73
CA MET A 1 -63.88 -10.04 2.11
C MET A 1 -62.41 -10.42 2.01
N SER A 2 -61.54 -9.45 2.33
CA SER A 2 -60.09 -9.55 2.59
C SER A 2 -59.22 -9.91 1.37
N ASP A 3 -58.49 -9.00 0.70
CA ASP A 3 -57.45 -8.03 1.13
C ASP A 3 -56.26 -8.65 1.89
N ALA A 4 -55.09 -8.66 1.22
CA ALA A 4 -53.70 -8.56 1.74
C ALA A 4 -52.73 -9.08 0.65
N SER A 5 -52.19 -8.22 -0.22
CA SER A 5 -50.90 -7.52 -0.03
C SER A 5 -49.66 -8.42 -0.17
N THR A 6 -49.01 -8.31 -1.32
CA THR A 6 -47.62 -8.70 -1.57
C THR A 6 -46.64 -7.84 -0.75
N PRO A 7 -45.57 -8.43 -0.21
CA PRO A 7 -44.26 -7.78 -0.16
C PRO A 7 -43.26 -8.65 -0.94
N GLY A 8 -42.50 -8.13 -1.91
CA GLY A 8 -41.66 -6.94 -1.75
C GLY A 8 -40.42 -7.25 -0.90
N ALA A 9 -39.78 -8.42 -1.08
CA ALA A 9 -38.48 -8.68 -0.46
C ALA A 9 -37.38 -8.11 -1.35
N CYS A 10 -36.87 -6.96 -0.88
CA CYS A 10 -35.73 -6.22 -1.36
C CYS A 10 -34.58 -7.16 -1.78
N ALA A 11 -34.21 -7.12 -3.06
CA ALA A 11 -32.93 -7.65 -3.50
C ALA A 11 -31.83 -6.97 -2.68
N THR A 12 -31.09 -7.74 -1.90
CA THR A 12 -29.92 -7.25 -1.18
C THR A 12 -28.84 -6.92 -2.21
N PRO A 13 -28.44 -5.65 -2.37
CA PRO A 13 -27.24 -5.35 -3.15
C PRO A 13 -26.02 -5.93 -2.42
N PRO A 14 -24.96 -6.36 -3.12
CA PRO A 14 -23.73 -6.76 -2.47
C PRO A 14 -23.21 -5.55 -1.68
N ALA A 15 -23.01 -5.73 -0.37
CA ALA A 15 -22.48 -4.72 0.53
C ALA A 15 -20.98 -4.47 0.23
N GLY A 16 -20.69 -3.88 -0.92
CA GLY A 16 -19.42 -3.22 -1.20
C GLY A 16 -19.39 -1.91 -0.45
N HIS A 17 -18.73 -1.88 0.71
CA HIS A 17 -18.52 -0.66 1.47
C HIS A 17 -17.72 0.34 0.61
N PRO A 18 -18.23 1.57 0.35
CA PRO A 18 -17.55 2.56 -0.48
C PRO A 18 -16.21 3.06 0.14
N SER A 19 -15.95 2.74 1.40
CA SER A 19 -14.72 3.11 2.13
C SER A 19 -13.48 2.35 1.64
N GLY A 20 -13.60 1.04 1.36
CA GLY A 20 -12.46 0.21 0.91
C GLY A 20 -11.93 0.59 -0.48
N SER A 21 -12.79 1.13 -1.35
CA SER A 21 -12.41 1.57 -2.69
C SER A 21 -11.56 2.86 -2.66
N ARG A 22 -11.94 3.84 -1.84
CA ARG A 22 -11.17 5.09 -1.69
C ARG A 22 -9.83 4.86 -1.00
N TYR A 23 -9.82 4.06 0.07
CA TYR A 23 -8.60 3.69 0.80
C TYR A 23 -7.56 3.06 -0.12
N ARG A 24 -7.97 2.07 -0.93
CA ARG A 24 -7.12 1.44 -1.94
C ARG A 24 -6.54 2.45 -2.92
N SER A 25 -7.37 3.37 -3.44
CA SER A 25 -6.93 4.35 -4.44
C SER A 25 -5.89 5.33 -3.89
N GLU A 26 -6.01 5.76 -2.63
CA GLU A 26 -5.06 6.64 -1.97
C GLU A 26 -3.75 5.92 -1.65
N HIS A 27 -3.83 4.69 -1.12
CA HIS A 27 -2.67 3.85 -0.88
C HIS A 27 -1.90 3.53 -2.16
N GLN A 28 -2.62 3.19 -3.24
CA GLN A 28 -2.04 2.92 -4.55
C GLN A 28 -1.32 4.15 -5.09
N ARG A 29 -1.91 5.35 -4.95
CA ARG A 29 -1.25 6.60 -5.34
C ARG A 29 0.03 6.87 -4.54
N ASP A 30 0.03 6.64 -3.22
CA ASP A 30 1.22 6.79 -2.39
C ASP A 30 2.34 5.82 -2.81
N VAL A 31 1.99 4.56 -3.04
CA VAL A 31 2.94 3.54 -3.51
C VAL A 31 3.52 3.92 -4.87
N VAL A 32 2.69 4.35 -5.83
CA VAL A 32 3.16 4.84 -7.15
C VAL A 32 4.12 6.02 -7.00
N ASN A 33 3.81 6.98 -6.14
CA ASN A 33 4.69 8.13 -5.90
C ASN A 33 6.03 7.71 -5.28
N ARG A 34 6.06 6.67 -4.44
CA ARG A 34 7.30 6.10 -3.89
C ARG A 34 8.11 5.40 -4.97
N LEU A 35 7.47 4.59 -5.81
CA LEU A 35 8.12 3.90 -6.92
C LEU A 35 8.74 4.88 -7.92
N LYS A 36 8.06 5.99 -8.24
CA LYS A 36 8.64 7.06 -9.09
C LYS A 36 9.90 7.68 -8.49
N ARG A 37 9.97 7.83 -7.17
CA ARG A 37 11.20 8.31 -6.50
C ARG A 37 12.31 7.27 -6.58
N ILE A 38 11.99 5.99 -6.38
CA ILE A 38 12.95 4.89 -6.49
C ILE A 38 13.47 4.75 -7.92
N GLU A 39 12.61 4.92 -8.93
CA GLU A 39 13.01 4.97 -10.34
C GLU A 39 14.10 6.02 -10.58
N GLY A 40 13.91 7.24 -10.03
CA GLY A 40 14.93 8.28 -10.07
C GLY A 40 16.24 7.88 -9.40
N GLN A 41 16.18 7.18 -8.26
CA GLN A 41 17.38 6.66 -7.59
C GLN A 41 18.10 5.60 -8.44
N VAL A 42 17.36 4.71 -9.10
CA VAL A 42 17.94 3.67 -9.99
C VAL A 42 18.61 4.32 -11.20
N ARG A 43 17.99 5.35 -11.80
CA ARG A 43 18.62 6.12 -12.88
C ARG A 43 19.94 6.76 -12.44
N ALA A 44 19.94 7.40 -11.26
CA ALA A 44 21.15 7.98 -10.71
C ALA A 44 22.24 6.92 -10.43
N LEU A 45 21.87 5.72 -9.97
CA LEU A 45 22.82 4.62 -9.78
C LEU A 45 23.47 4.18 -11.09
N ILE A 46 22.69 4.08 -12.18
CA ILE A 46 23.22 3.76 -13.52
C ILE A 46 24.23 4.83 -13.93
N GLU A 47 23.86 6.11 -13.83
CA GLU A 47 24.75 7.25 -14.16
C GLU A 47 26.05 7.21 -13.34
N MET A 48 25.98 6.89 -12.04
CA MET A 48 27.16 6.78 -11.19
C MET A 48 28.11 5.65 -11.63
N VAL A 49 27.55 4.50 -12.03
CA VAL A 49 28.34 3.36 -12.51
C VAL A 49 28.97 3.68 -13.86
N GLU A 50 28.21 4.26 -14.78
CA GLU A 50 28.71 4.67 -16.11
C GLU A 50 29.79 5.76 -16.00
N ALA A 51 29.66 6.68 -15.04
CA ALA A 51 30.66 7.70 -14.74
C ALA A 51 31.89 7.17 -13.97
N GLY A 52 31.95 5.88 -13.66
CA GLY A 52 33.08 5.26 -12.95
C GLY A 52 33.26 5.78 -11.52
N ARG A 53 32.18 6.14 -10.83
CA ARG A 53 32.23 6.58 -9.42
C ARG A 53 32.80 5.48 -8.51
N PRO A 54 33.41 5.84 -7.36
CA PRO A 54 33.88 4.87 -6.37
C PRO A 54 32.79 3.88 -5.96
N CYS A 55 33.14 2.59 -5.87
CA CYS A 55 32.20 1.54 -5.52
C CYS A 55 31.50 1.79 -4.17
N GLU A 56 32.20 2.41 -3.22
CA GLU A 56 31.63 2.76 -1.90
C GLU A 56 30.52 3.81 -2.00
N ASP A 57 30.69 4.84 -2.84
CA ASP A 57 29.66 5.85 -3.09
C ASP A 57 28.41 5.23 -3.75
N VAL A 58 28.62 4.35 -4.74
CA VAL A 58 27.54 3.62 -5.41
C VAL A 58 26.82 2.71 -4.42
N ALA A 59 27.56 1.97 -3.59
CA ALA A 59 26.99 1.10 -2.58
C ALA A 59 26.16 1.88 -1.54
N GLN A 60 26.62 3.08 -1.15
CA GLN A 60 25.88 3.95 -0.24
C GLN A 60 24.55 4.40 -0.84
N GLN A 61 24.54 4.84 -2.10
CA GLN A 61 23.29 5.22 -2.79
C GLN A 61 22.38 4.01 -3.03
N MET A 62 22.96 2.84 -3.31
CA MET A 62 22.22 1.60 -3.49
C MET A 62 21.55 1.16 -2.19
N SER A 63 22.21 1.33 -1.04
CA SER A 63 21.60 1.12 0.28
C SER A 63 20.40 2.03 0.51
N ALA A 64 20.49 3.31 0.12
CA ALA A 64 19.37 4.24 0.21
C ALA A 64 18.19 3.84 -0.70
N ALA A 65 18.47 3.34 -1.91
CA ALA A 65 17.44 2.83 -2.82
C ALA A 65 16.76 1.56 -2.27
N ARG A 66 17.54 0.62 -1.71
CA ARG A 66 17.00 -0.59 -1.04
C ARG A 66 16.06 -0.21 0.10
N LYS A 67 16.49 0.68 0.99
CA LYS A 67 15.67 1.20 2.10
C LYS A 67 14.36 1.85 1.63
N ALA A 68 14.42 2.62 0.54
CA ALA A 68 13.22 3.21 -0.05
C ALA A 68 12.28 2.13 -0.63
N MET A 69 12.82 1.12 -1.28
CA MET A 69 12.08 -0.03 -1.81
C MET A 69 11.40 -0.83 -0.71
N ASP A 70 12.12 -1.16 0.36
CA ASP A 70 11.58 -1.92 1.48
C ASP A 70 10.39 -1.19 2.12
N LYS A 71 10.48 0.14 2.29
CA LYS A 71 9.36 0.95 2.77
C LYS A 71 8.15 0.92 1.82
N ALA A 72 8.38 0.95 0.51
CA ALA A 72 7.29 0.83 -0.46
C ALA A 72 6.64 -0.56 -0.42
N PHE A 73 7.44 -1.62 -0.25
CA PHE A 73 6.98 -2.99 -0.09
C PHE A 73 6.10 -3.15 1.15
N PHE A 74 6.56 -2.69 2.33
CA PHE A 74 5.77 -2.79 3.55
C PHE A 74 4.44 -2.06 3.46
N ARG A 75 4.39 -0.88 2.81
CA ARG A 75 3.13 -0.17 2.54
C ARG A 75 2.17 -0.94 1.64
N MET A 76 2.70 -1.60 0.61
CA MET A 76 1.88 -2.40 -0.29
C MET A 76 1.30 -3.62 0.44
N MET A 77 2.11 -4.31 1.24
CA MET A 77 1.68 -5.45 2.05
C MET A 77 0.63 -5.03 3.09
N ALA A 78 0.79 -3.87 3.71
CA ALA A 78 -0.20 -3.31 4.63
C ALA A 78 -1.56 -3.16 3.96
N CYS A 79 -1.60 -2.63 2.72
CA CYS A 79 -2.85 -2.49 1.96
C CYS A 79 -3.52 -3.85 1.71
N SER A 80 -2.75 -4.89 1.36
CA SER A 80 -3.26 -6.25 1.13
C SER A 80 -3.85 -6.87 2.41
N VAL A 81 -3.14 -6.74 3.53
CA VAL A 81 -3.64 -7.22 4.83
C VAL A 81 -4.92 -6.47 5.21
N MET A 82 -4.96 -5.15 5.07
CA MET A 82 -6.15 -4.34 5.39
C MET A 82 -7.34 -4.64 4.48
N GLU A 83 -7.10 -5.03 3.24
CA GLU A 83 -8.15 -5.49 2.32
C GLU A 83 -8.73 -6.85 2.73
N SER A 84 -7.89 -7.78 3.19
CA SER A 84 -8.35 -9.07 3.77
C SER A 84 -9.04 -8.90 5.13
N VAL A 85 -8.67 -7.87 5.88
CA VAL A 85 -9.18 -7.53 7.22
C VAL A 85 -10.36 -6.56 7.16
N ALA A 86 -10.76 -6.04 5.98
CA ALA A 86 -11.96 -5.21 5.84
C ALA A 86 -13.29 -5.97 6.15
N VAL A 87 -13.19 -7.26 6.51
CA VAL A 87 -14.25 -8.08 7.11
C VAL A 87 -14.24 -8.00 8.65
N ALA A 88 -13.27 -7.31 9.27
CA ALA A 88 -13.02 -7.24 10.70
C ALA A 88 -12.78 -5.80 11.20
N ASP A 89 -13.00 -5.64 12.51
CA ASP A 89 -13.14 -4.43 13.33
C ASP A 89 -12.03 -3.35 13.17
N ASP A 90 -12.38 -2.09 13.44
CA ASP A 90 -11.52 -0.89 13.36
C ASP A 90 -10.22 -1.02 14.19
N GLN A 91 -10.26 -1.85 15.23
CA GLN A 91 -9.11 -2.15 16.08
C GLN A 91 -8.01 -2.91 15.34
N THR A 92 -8.37 -3.83 14.43
CA THR A 92 -7.39 -4.62 13.67
C THR A 92 -6.69 -3.77 12.62
N LEU A 93 -7.39 -2.82 11.99
CA LEU A 93 -6.80 -1.86 11.06
C LEU A 93 -5.67 -1.05 11.72
N ARG A 94 -5.89 -0.56 12.94
CA ARG A 94 -4.88 0.22 13.69
C ARG A 94 -3.67 -0.62 14.09
N GLU A 95 -3.87 -1.90 14.35
CA GLU A 95 -2.80 -2.82 14.74
C GLU A 95 -1.92 -3.22 13.55
N VAL A 96 -2.53 -3.39 12.37
CA VAL A 96 -1.80 -3.59 11.11
C VAL A 96 -0.98 -2.34 10.76
N GLU A 97 -1.57 -1.14 10.83
CA GLU A 97 -0.83 0.11 10.58
C GLU A 97 0.35 0.27 11.54
N ARG A 98 0.13 -0.03 12.84
CA ARG A 98 1.20 -0.02 13.86
C ARG A 98 2.31 -1.01 13.51
N SER A 99 1.96 -2.22 13.08
CA SER A 99 2.91 -3.27 12.71
C SER A 99 3.71 -2.91 11.45
N THR A 100 3.06 -2.37 10.42
CA THR A 100 3.72 -1.85 9.21
C THR A 100 4.70 -0.74 9.56
N ARG A 101 4.33 0.17 10.46
CA ARG A 101 5.22 1.28 10.89
C ARG A 101 6.47 0.78 11.60
N ILE A 102 6.38 -0.32 12.33
CA ILE A 102 7.55 -0.97 12.96
C ILE A 102 8.45 -1.56 11.86
N LEU A 103 7.88 -2.27 10.89
CA LEU A 103 8.66 -2.82 9.77
C LEU A 103 9.35 -1.72 8.95
N GLU A 104 8.64 -0.61 8.68
CA GLU A 104 9.20 0.58 8.00
C GLU A 104 10.36 1.25 8.78
N LYS A 105 10.46 1.05 10.10
CA LYS A 105 11.52 1.64 10.94
C LYS A 105 12.84 0.88 10.82
N TYR A 106 12.76 -0.44 10.62
CA TYR A 106 13.92 -1.34 10.55
C TYR A 106 14.29 -1.73 9.11
N ALA A 107 13.49 -1.28 8.14
CA ALA A 107 13.81 -1.13 6.73
C ALA A 107 14.65 0.11 6.49
#